data_AF-A0A7R8XCJ0-F1
#
_entry.id   AF-A0A7R8XCJ0-F1
#
_cell.length_a   1.000
_cell.length_b   1.000
_cell.length_c   1.000
_cell.angle_alpha   90.00
_cell.angle_beta   90.00
_cell.angle_gamma   90.00
#
_symmetry.space_group_name_H-M   'P 1'
#
loop_
_entity.id
_entity.type
_entity.pdbx_description
1 polymer ?
#
loop_
_entity_poly.entity_id
_entity_poly.type
_entity_poly.pdbx_seq_one_letter_code
_entity_poly.pdbx_strand_id
1 'polypeptide(L)' 'MSFLETQELKVDVHPGHIYVKIKGKILQLVLPEEVSPDKTTVQRSQVTGQLLVTMPKVRIREPLHYTKHVVTLSLLE' A
#
# COMPACT_ATOMS: atom_id res chain seq x y z
N MET A 1 1.56 7.92 26.98
CA MET A 1 0.52 7.01 26.50
C MET A 1 1.16 6.16 25.42
N SER A 2 1.58 4.96 25.82
CA SER A 2 2.35 3.99 25.04
C SER A 2 1.43 3.19 24.14
N PHE A 3 1.86 2.95 22.90
CA PHE A 3 1.56 1.85 21.97
C PHE A 3 2.17 2.36 20.65
N LEU A 4 3.24 1.81 20.10
CA LEU A 4 3.34 0.46 19.57
C LEU A 4 4.81 0.31 19.17
N GLU A 5 5.44 -0.83 19.47
CA GLU A 5 6.66 -1.26 18.78
C GLU A 5 6.38 -1.19 17.28
N THR A 6 6.77 -0.06 16.68
CA THR A 6 6.53 0.19 15.26
C THR A 6 7.60 -0.60 14.56
N GLN A 7 7.31 -1.88 14.33
CA GLN A 7 8.00 -2.61 13.28
C GLN A 7 8.03 -1.68 12.07
N GLU A 8 9.23 -1.31 11.61
CA GLU A 8 9.44 -0.28 10.58
C GLU A 8 8.70 -0.68 9.30
N LEU A 9 7.43 -0.27 9.20
CA LEU A 9 6.57 -0.43 8.04
C LEU A 9 6.60 0.89 7.29
N LYS A 10 7.29 0.90 6.15
CA LYS A 10 7.34 2.04 5.26
C LYS A 10 6.66 1.67 3.95
N VAL A 11 5.72 2.49 3.51
CA VAL A 11 5.01 2.30 2.23
C VAL A 11 5.25 3.54 1.39
N ASP A 12 5.94 3.36 0.26
CA ASP A 12 6.18 4.40 -0.74
C ASP A 12 5.38 4.03 -1.99
N VAL A 13 4.52 4.93 -2.44
CA VAL A 13 3.62 4.71 -3.59
C VAL A 13 4.06 5.61 -4.72
N HIS A 14 4.38 5.00 -5.86
CA HIS A 14 4.68 5.70 -7.10
C HIS A 14 3.60 5.37 -8.14
N PRO A 15 3.45 6.22 -9.18
CA PRO A 15 2.43 6.01 -10.19
C PRO A 15 2.47 4.62 -10.83
N GLY A 16 3.66 4.08 -11.13
CA GLY A 16 3.81 2.76 -11.76
C GLY A 16 4.23 1.62 -10.84
N HIS A 17 4.46 1.87 -9.55
CA HIS A 17 4.97 0.84 -8.66
C HIS A 17 4.77 1.21 -7.18
N ILE A 18 4.63 0.19 -6.34
CA ILE A 18 4.61 0.35 -4.88
C ILE A 18 5.84 -0.28 -4.26
N TYR A 19 6.38 0.37 -3.25
CA TYR A 19 7.38 -0.18 -2.35
C TYR A 19 6.81 -0.30 -0.96
N VAL A 20 6.95 -1.48 -0.37
CA VAL A 20 6.53 -1.78 0.99
C VAL A 20 7.73 -2.37 1.71
N LYS A 21 8.34 -1.62 2.63
CA LYS A 21 9.41 -2.10 3.50
C LYS A 21 8.83 -2.51 4.85
N ILE A 22 9.10 -3.74 5.28
CA ILE A 22 8.63 -4.30 6.55
C ILE A 22 9.79 -5.05 7.19
N LYS A 23 10.22 -4.66 8.40
CA LYS A 23 11.31 -5.36 9.13
C LYS A 23 12.56 -5.61 8.27
N GLY A 24 12.94 -4.64 7.44
CA GLY A 24 14.08 -4.76 6.52
C GLY A 24 13.82 -5.54 5.22
N LYS A 25 12.69 -6.24 5.08
CA LYS A 25 12.26 -6.84 3.81
C LYS A 25 11.57 -5.80 2.95
N ILE A 26 11.95 -5.70 1.69
CA ILE A 26 11.30 -4.82 0.71
C ILE A 26 10.45 -5.69 -0.21
N LEU A 27 9.21 -5.29 -0.39
CA LEU A 27 8.29 -5.83 -1.37
C LEU A 27 7.98 -4.74 -2.38
N GLN A 28 8.32 -4.99 -3.64
CA GLN A 28 8.05 -4.09 -4.74
C GLN A 28 7.02 -4.74 -5.65
N LEU A 29 5.96 -4.00 -5.97
CA LEU A 29 4.93 -4.44 -6.92
C LEU A 29 4.86 -3.43 -8.06
N VAL A 30 5.07 -3.89 -9.28
CA VAL A 30 4.85 -3.07 -10.47
C VAL A 30 3.35 -3.00 -10.73
N LEU A 31 2.83 -1.79 -10.86
CA LEU A 31 1.42 -1.56 -11.14
C LEU A 31 1.21 -1.61 -12.65
N PRO A 32 0.12 -2.26 -13.12
CA PRO A 32 -0.18 -2.33 -14.55
C PRO A 32 -0.62 -0.99 -15.14
N GLU A 33 -1.05 -0.05 -14.31
CA GLU A 33 -1.57 1.26 -14.71
C GLU A 33 -1.10 2.33 -13.72
N GLU A 34 -1.01 3.58 -14.19
CA GLU A 34 -0.60 4.71 -13.36
C GLU A 34 -1.62 5.01 -12.25
N VAL A 35 -1.15 5.19 -11.02
CA VAL A 35 -1.97 5.54 -9.85
C VAL A 35 -1.63 6.90 -9.27
N SER A 36 -2.60 7.51 -8.59
CA SER A 36 -2.46 8.81 -7.94
C SER A 36 -1.93 8.60 -6.52
N PRO A 37 -0.65 8.89 -6.23
CA PRO A 37 -0.09 8.73 -4.89
C PRO A 37 -0.77 9.65 -3.87
N ASP A 38 -1.18 10.86 -4.28
CA ASP A 38 -1.84 11.86 -3.44
C ASP A 38 -3.14 11.37 -2.78
N LYS A 39 -3.88 10.51 -3.48
CA LYS A 39 -5.15 9.95 -3.00
C LYS A 39 -5.03 8.49 -2.55
N THR A 40 -3.81 8.02 -2.35
CA THR A 40 -3.57 6.66 -1.88
C THR A 40 -3.70 6.60 -0.37
N THR A 41 -4.37 5.56 0.13
CA THR A 41 -4.52 5.31 1.56
C THR A 41 -3.94 3.96 1.92
N VAL A 42 -3.26 3.88 3.06
CA VAL A 42 -2.63 2.65 3.56
C VAL A 42 -3.21 2.34 4.93
N GLN A 43 -3.69 1.11 5.12
CA GLN A 43 -4.24 0.64 6.38
C GLN A 43 -3.59 -0.69 6.76
N ARG A 44 -3.07 -0.79 7.98
CA ARG A 44 -2.53 -2.04 8.51
C ARG A 44 -3.48 -2.61 9.55
N SER A 45 -3.91 -3.84 9.35
CA SER A 45 -4.60 -4.61 10.38
C SER A 45 -3.59 -5.07 11.43
N GLN A 46 -3.75 -4.59 12.66
CA GLN A 46 -2.94 -5.05 13.79
C GLN A 46 -3.32 -6.47 14.23
N VAL A 47 -4.55 -6.91 13.93
CA VAL A 47 -5.11 -8.19 14.37
C VAL A 47 -4.71 -9.33 13.42
N THR A 48 -4.67 -9.07 12.11
CA THR A 48 -4.38 -10.10 11.09
C THR A 48 -3.04 -9.91 10.41
N GLY A 49 -2.32 -8.83 10.72
CA GLY A 49 -1.07 -8.47 10.06
C GLY A 49 -1.24 -7.98 8.61
N GLN A 50 -2.47 -7.92 8.08
CA GLN A 50 -2.71 -7.58 6.67
C GLN A 50 -2.48 -6.10 6.39
N LEU A 51 -1.85 -5.79 5.24
CA LEU A 51 -1.70 -4.43 4.73
C LEU A 51 -2.68 -4.18 3.59
N LEU A 52 -3.52 -3.16 3.70
CA LEU A 52 -4.45 -2.73 2.67
C LEU A 52 -3.96 -1.42 2.07
N VAL A 53 -3.70 -1.39 0.76
CA VAL A 53 -3.20 -0.20 0.05
C VAL A 53 -4.21 0.20 -1.02
N THR A 54 -4.95 1.26 -0.80
CA THR A 54 -6.01 1.68 -1.70
C THR A 54 -5.56 2.82 -2.59
N MET A 55 -5.34 2.51 -3.87
CA MET A 55 -4.73 3.40 -4.87
C MET A 55 -5.72 3.74 -5.99
N PRO A 56 -6.15 5.00 -6.12
CA PRO A 56 -6.96 5.42 -7.26
C PRO A 56 -6.09 5.54 -8.52
N LYS A 57 -6.57 5.02 -9.65
CA LYS A 57 -5.89 5.13 -10.95
C LYS A 57 -5.93 6.55 -11.50
N VAL A 58 -4.84 6.99 -12.12
CA VAL A 58 -4.77 8.25 -12.89
C VAL A 58 -5.43 7.98 -14.23
N ARG A 59 -6.66 8.46 -14.44
CA ARG A 59 -7.29 8.38 -15.77
C ARG A 59 -6.78 9.50 -16.66
N ILE A 60 -6.11 9.14 -17.74
CA ILE A 60 -5.88 10.02 -18.89
C ILE A 60 -7.15 9.93 -19.75
N ARG A 61 -8.19 10.71 -19.40
CA ARG A 61 -9.50 10.82 -20.08
C ARG A 61 -10.50 9.68 -19.71
N GLU A 62 -11.75 10.05 -19.40
CA GLU A 62 -12.92 9.23 -18.92
C GLU A 62 -13.04 8.97 -17.38
N PRO A 63 -14.23 8.63 -16.81
CA PRO A 63 -14.59 8.92 -15.38
C PRO A 63 -14.11 7.92 -14.31
N LEU A 64 -13.24 8.35 -13.39
CA LEU A 64 -12.68 7.65 -12.20
C LEU A 64 -13.12 6.20 -11.93
N HIS A 65 -12.32 5.22 -12.35
CA HIS A 65 -12.41 3.84 -11.85
C HIS A 65 -11.48 3.66 -10.65
N TYR A 66 -12.05 3.52 -9.46
CA TYR A 66 -11.31 3.25 -8.23
C TYR A 66 -10.92 1.77 -8.17
N THR A 67 -9.62 1.46 -8.28
CA THR A 67 -9.16 0.07 -8.16
C THR A 67 -8.64 -0.17 -6.75
N LYS A 68 -9.30 -1.06 -6.01
CA LYS A 68 -8.84 -1.50 -4.69
C LYS A 68 -7.80 -2.59 -4.88
N HIS A 69 -6.53 -2.28 -4.67
CA HIS A 69 -5.47 -3.28 -4.64
C HIS A 69 -5.24 -3.76 -3.20
N VAL A 70 -5.76 -4.92 -2.86
CA VAL A 70 -5.51 -5.51 -1.54
C VAL A 70 -4.17 -6.25 -1.60
N VAL A 71 -3.12 -5.69 -0.99
CA VAL A 71 -1.80 -6.34 -0.92
C VAL A 71 -1.72 -7.15 0.37
N THR A 72 -2.26 -8.36 0.35
CA THR A 72 -2.26 -9.23 1.54
C THR A 72 -0.84 -9.68 1.88
N LEU A 73 -0.21 -9.00 2.83
CA LEU A 73 1.03 -9.45 3.45
C LEU A 73 0.68 -10.09 4.79
N SER A 74 0.90 -11.39 4.89
CA SER A 74 0.82 -12.11 6.16
C SER A 74 2.11 -11.82 6.94
N LEU A 75 2.06 -10.86 7.85
CA LEU A 75 3.08 -10.72 8.90
C LEU A 75 2.89 -11.89 9.87
N LEU A 76 3.58 -13.01 9.63
CA LEU A 76 3.71 -14.05 10.64
C LEU A 76 4.58 -13.48 11.77
N GLU A 77 4.02 -13.44 12.98
CA GLU A 77 4.78 -13.17 14.22
C GLU A 77 5.72 -14.33 14.56
#